data_AF-A0ABD3QW80-F1
#
_entry.id   AF-A0ABD3QW80-F1
#
_cell.length_a   1.000
_cell.length_b   1.000
_cell.length_c   1.000
_cell.angle_alpha   90.00
_cell.angle_beta   90.00
_cell.angle_gamma   90.00
#
_symmetry.space_group_name_H-M   'P 1'
#
loop_
_entity.id
_entity.type
_entity.pdbx_description
1 polymer ?
#
loop_
_entity_poly.entity_id
_entity_poly.type
_entity_poly.pdbx_seq_one_letter_code
_entity_poly.pdbx_strand_id
1 'polypeptide(L)'
;MTDVVMRFWLKRRPKLIHDYSLVGYILSPNSTIMSHAIDNKSIMHDQAAERLITKLILNPTLVGSERNNERAKLIDTFMEEYGDFTNKRGMFAHDNIWIMAKDEHTKAYQWHYKCSLTTMKVLGKLACLVLSKILGIVTAERNWKQVKAVKSGQWVNTAMDKTKKQVLIYAQYQQTRAQARMTKLAAAGKLWEDDDFASMKMDPFCKEIKESLEAEQTEKEGHDCAQDDIPEETW
;
A
#
# COMPACT_ATOMS: atom_id res chain seq x y z
N MET A 1 -12.99 20.77 0.89
CA MET A 1 -11.98 19.81 0.36
C MET A 1 -11.96 18.48 1.13
N THR A 2 -12.17 18.49 2.45
CA THR A 2 -12.23 17.30 3.33
C THR A 2 -13.36 16.33 3.01
N ASP A 3 -14.55 16.80 2.65
CA ASP A 3 -15.72 15.94 2.41
C ASP A 3 -15.56 14.99 1.20
N VAL A 4 -15.00 15.47 0.09
CA VAL A 4 -14.77 14.67 -1.12
C VAL A 4 -13.69 13.60 -0.89
N VAL A 5 -12.59 13.98 -0.21
CA VAL A 5 -11.52 13.04 0.16
C VAL A 5 -12.05 11.95 1.09
N MET A 6 -12.87 12.31 2.08
CA MET A 6 -13.47 11.35 3.00
C MET A 6 -14.47 10.43 2.30
N ARG A 7 -15.27 10.93 1.34
CA ARG A 7 -16.13 10.09 0.50
C ARG A 7 -15.33 9.06 -0.31
N PHE A 8 -14.23 9.47 -0.95
CA PHE A 8 -13.35 8.53 -1.65
C PHE A 8 -12.66 7.54 -0.73
N TRP A 9 -12.23 7.98 0.45
CA TRP A 9 -11.65 7.12 1.48
C TRP A 9 -12.65 6.07 1.92
N LEU A 10 -13.87 6.44 2.32
CA LEU A 10 -14.90 5.51 2.76
C LEU A 10 -15.23 4.45 1.69
N LYS A 11 -15.29 4.86 0.42
CA LYS A 11 -15.52 3.94 -0.71
C LYS A 11 -14.39 2.91 -0.90
N ARG A 12 -13.13 3.30 -0.65
CA ARG A 12 -11.94 2.45 -0.90
C ARG A 12 -11.46 1.72 0.34
N ARG A 13 -11.75 2.24 1.54
CA ARG A 13 -11.30 1.71 2.83
C ARG A 13 -11.51 0.21 2.98
N PRO A 14 -12.68 -0.38 2.67
CA PRO A 14 -12.88 -1.82 2.81
C PRO A 14 -11.96 -2.66 1.92
N LYS A 15 -11.49 -2.12 0.79
CA LYS A 15 -10.57 -2.81 -0.14
C LYS A 15 -9.10 -2.67 0.28
N LEU A 16 -8.79 -1.64 1.09
CA LEU A 16 -7.44 -1.36 1.57
C LEU A 16 -7.17 -2.02 2.92
N ILE A 17 -8.21 -2.22 3.74
CA ILE A 17 -8.10 -2.92 5.02
C ILE A 17 -7.98 -4.41 4.75
N HIS A 18 -6.78 -4.94 4.96
CA HIS A 18 -6.48 -6.36 4.93
C HIS A 18 -5.48 -6.70 6.04
N ASP A 19 -5.31 -7.98 6.36
CA ASP A 19 -4.48 -8.42 7.50
C ASP A 19 -3.07 -7.81 7.51
N TYR A 20 -2.38 -7.79 6.36
CA TYR A 20 -1.05 -7.18 6.25
C TYR A 20 -1.03 -5.68 6.58
N SER A 21 -2.08 -4.93 6.26
CA SER A 21 -2.16 -3.49 6.53
C SER A 21 -2.37 -3.23 8.02
N LEU A 22 -3.21 -4.04 8.68
CA LEU A 22 -3.49 -3.96 10.10
C LEU A 22 -2.25 -4.30 10.92
N VAL A 23 -1.56 -5.39 10.55
CA VAL A 23 -0.36 -5.84 11.25
C VAL A 23 0.83 -4.93 10.95
N GLY A 24 0.98 -4.47 9.70
CA GLY A 24 2.02 -3.51 9.34
C GLY A 24 1.85 -2.16 10.04
N TYR A 25 0.61 -1.75 10.30
CA TYR A 25 0.30 -0.54 11.06
C TYR A 25 0.79 -0.62 12.51
N ILE A 26 0.46 -1.71 13.23
CA ILE A 26 0.88 -1.86 14.64
C ILE A 26 2.38 -2.16 14.81
N LEU A 27 3.04 -2.68 13.78
CA LEU A 27 4.48 -2.98 13.77
C LEU A 27 5.32 -1.86 13.13
N SER A 28 4.76 -0.69 12.89
CA SER A 28 5.53 0.41 12.29
C SER A 28 6.52 1.00 13.32
N PRO A 29 7.83 1.11 12.99
CA PRO A 29 8.80 1.73 13.89
C PRO A 29 8.75 3.27 13.87
N ASN A 30 7.93 3.87 13.01
CA ASN A 30 7.74 5.31 12.94
C ASN A 30 7.00 5.79 14.20
N SER A 31 7.58 6.74 14.93
CA SER A 31 7.06 7.19 16.23
C SER A 31 5.63 7.74 16.17
N THR A 32 5.28 8.47 15.10
CA THR A 32 3.94 9.04 14.92
C THR A 32 2.92 7.93 14.70
N ILE A 33 3.21 6.98 13.79
CA ILE A 33 2.33 5.85 13.52
C ILE A 33 2.20 4.97 14.77
N MET A 34 3.30 4.72 15.48
CA MET A 34 3.32 3.88 16.66
C MET A 34 2.50 4.49 17.81
N SER A 35 2.63 5.79 18.07
CA SER A 35 1.80 6.48 19.08
C SER A 35 0.31 6.38 18.75
N HIS A 36 -0.06 6.66 17.50
CA HIS A 36 -1.44 6.53 17.04
C HIS A 36 -1.92 5.07 17.11
N ALA A 37 -1.06 4.09 16.84
CA ALA A 37 -1.38 2.68 16.94
C ALA A 37 -1.67 2.25 18.38
N ILE A 38 -0.91 2.74 19.35
CA ILE A 38 -1.13 2.46 20.78
C ILE A 38 -2.55 2.89 21.19
N ASP A 39 -2.96 4.10 20.80
CA ASP A 39 -4.25 4.65 21.20
C ASP A 39 -5.45 4.02 20.45
N ASN A 40 -5.21 3.53 19.23
CA ASN A 40 -6.27 3.04 18.33
C ASN A 40 -6.25 1.52 18.11
N LYS A 41 -5.41 0.78 18.85
CA LYS A 41 -5.31 -0.67 18.72
C LYS A 41 -6.60 -1.32 19.21
N SER A 42 -7.33 -1.89 18.27
CA SER A 42 -8.48 -2.77 18.53
C SER A 42 -8.11 -4.25 18.40
N ILE A 43 -9.02 -5.11 18.85
CA ILE A 43 -8.94 -6.58 18.72
C ILE A 43 -8.75 -7.07 17.27
N MET A 44 -9.16 -6.27 16.28
CA MET A 44 -8.99 -6.63 14.87
C MET A 44 -7.52 -6.74 14.46
N HIS A 45 -6.64 -5.95 15.09
CA HIS A 45 -5.20 -6.02 14.83
C HIS A 45 -4.60 -7.30 15.40
N ASP A 46 -5.03 -7.72 16.59
CA ASP A 46 -4.58 -8.96 17.23
C ASP A 46 -5.02 -10.17 16.42
N GLN A 47 -6.30 -10.22 16.03
CA GLN A 47 -6.82 -11.28 15.19
C GLN A 47 -6.12 -11.33 13.82
N ALA A 48 -5.77 -10.17 13.24
CA ALA A 48 -5.00 -10.11 12.00
C ALA A 48 -3.58 -10.65 12.18
N ALA A 49 -2.92 -10.33 13.30
CA ALA A 49 -1.60 -10.86 13.64
C ALA A 49 -1.65 -12.39 13.79
N GLU A 50 -2.64 -12.93 14.51
CA GLU A 50 -2.83 -14.38 14.64
C GLU A 50 -3.01 -15.09 13.30
N ARG A 51 -3.85 -14.53 12.41
CA ARG A 51 -4.06 -15.08 11.06
C ARG A 51 -2.76 -15.10 10.27
N LEU A 52 -1.96 -14.04 10.34
CA LEU A 52 -0.68 -13.97 9.63
C LEU A 52 0.39 -14.89 10.24
N ILE A 53 0.48 -14.99 11.56
CA ILE A 53 1.40 -15.93 12.24
C ILE A 53 1.06 -17.37 11.82
N THR A 54 -0.23 -17.71 11.85
CA THR A 54 -0.72 -19.03 11.45
C THR A 54 -0.43 -19.33 9.96
N LYS A 55 -0.46 -18.30 9.11
CA LYS A 55 -0.26 -18.44 7.67
C LYS A 55 1.22 -18.46 7.25
N LEU A 56 2.07 -17.70 7.93
CA LEU A 56 3.42 -17.37 7.47
C LEU A 56 4.54 -18.00 8.30
N ILE A 57 4.29 -18.31 9.57
CA ILE A 57 5.33 -18.74 10.52
C ILE A 57 5.09 -20.18 10.98
N LEU A 58 3.84 -20.53 11.25
CA LEU A 58 3.48 -21.87 11.71
C LEU A 58 3.85 -22.92 10.66
N ASN A 59 4.49 -24.00 11.12
CA ASN A 59 4.90 -25.08 10.24
C ASN A 59 3.67 -25.79 9.63
N PRO A 60 3.55 -25.86 8.29
CA PRO A 60 2.41 -26.48 7.63
C PRO A 60 2.33 -28.00 7.81
N THR A 61 3.42 -28.67 8.22
CA THR A 61 3.43 -30.14 8.40
C THR A 61 2.78 -30.58 9.71
N LEU A 62 2.58 -29.66 10.66
CA LEU A 62 1.96 -29.98 11.94
C LEU A 62 0.45 -30.14 11.78
N VAL A 63 -0.11 -31.16 12.42
CA VAL A 63 -1.55 -31.48 12.36
C VAL A 63 -2.11 -31.74 13.76
N GLY A 64 -3.43 -31.63 13.91
CA GLY A 64 -4.12 -31.96 15.16
C GLY A 64 -3.74 -31.08 16.35
N SER A 65 -3.59 -31.71 17.53
CA SER A 65 -3.30 -31.03 18.81
C SER A 65 -1.95 -30.35 18.84
N GLU A 66 -0.92 -30.96 18.24
CA GLU A 66 0.43 -30.40 18.18
C GLU A 66 0.44 -29.06 17.44
N ARG A 67 -0.27 -28.99 16.31
CA ARG A 67 -0.44 -27.75 15.53
C ARG A 67 -1.10 -26.65 16.37
N ASN A 68 -2.10 -26.99 17.16
CA ASN A 68 -2.82 -26.02 18.00
C ASN A 68 -1.94 -25.50 19.14
N ASN A 69 -1.18 -26.39 19.77
CA ASN A 69 -0.24 -26.03 20.83
C ASN A 69 0.87 -25.13 20.30
N GLU A 70 1.46 -25.44 19.15
CA GLU A 70 2.52 -24.62 18.56
C GLU A 70 1.98 -23.26 18.11
N ARG A 71 0.78 -23.23 17.51
CA ARG A 71 0.10 -21.98 17.18
C ARG A 71 -0.10 -21.11 18.43
N ALA A 72 -0.56 -21.68 19.54
CA ALA A 72 -0.76 -20.94 20.78
C ALA A 72 0.55 -20.36 21.32
N LYS A 73 1.63 -21.16 21.34
CA LYS A 73 2.98 -20.70 21.74
C LYS A 73 3.49 -19.54 20.90
N LEU A 74 3.32 -19.61 19.58
CA LEU A 74 3.76 -18.55 18.66
C LEU A 74 2.98 -17.26 18.87
N ILE A 75 1.68 -17.35 19.13
CA ILE A 75 0.83 -16.18 19.41
C ILE A 75 1.22 -15.56 20.75
N ASP A 76 1.38 -16.37 21.79
CA ASP A 76 1.76 -15.92 23.12
C ASP A 76 3.13 -15.21 23.11
N THR A 77 4.13 -15.85 22.49
CA THR A 77 5.46 -15.24 22.29
C THR A 77 5.38 -13.93 21.52
N PHE A 78 4.53 -13.85 20.49
CA PHE A 78 4.35 -12.60 19.75
C PHE A 78 3.76 -11.48 20.62
N MET A 79 2.79 -11.79 21.47
CA MET A 79 2.16 -10.79 22.34
C MET A 79 3.13 -10.24 23.39
N GLU A 80 3.97 -11.10 23.96
CA GLU A 80 5.06 -10.68 24.86
C GLU A 80 6.06 -9.76 24.15
N GLU A 81 6.60 -10.21 23.01
CA GLU A 81 7.57 -9.44 22.21
C GLU A 81 6.98 -8.12 21.71
N TYR A 82 5.69 -8.11 21.37
CA TYR A 82 4.97 -6.90 20.99
C TYR A 82 4.82 -5.92 22.15
N GLY A 83 4.57 -6.42 23.36
CA GLY A 83 4.58 -5.63 24.59
C GLY A 83 5.94 -4.95 24.81
N ASP A 84 7.04 -5.64 24.54
CA ASP A 84 8.38 -5.06 24.66
C ASP A 84 8.70 -4.06 23.55
N PHE A 85 8.25 -4.31 22.32
CA PHE A 85 8.34 -3.33 21.24
C PHE A 85 7.62 -2.03 21.58
N THR A 86 6.37 -2.13 22.04
CA THR A 86 5.49 -0.98 22.30
C THR A 86 6.00 -0.16 23.50
N ASN A 87 6.42 -0.85 24.56
CA ASN A 87 6.94 -0.20 25.78
C ASN A 87 8.43 0.15 25.68
N LYS A 88 9.09 -0.12 24.54
CA LYS A 88 10.53 0.08 24.33
C LYS A 88 11.37 -0.59 25.44
N ARG A 89 11.06 -1.83 25.76
CA ARG A 89 11.75 -2.62 26.80
C ARG A 89 12.72 -3.63 26.20
N GLY A 90 13.58 -4.17 27.05
CA GLY A 90 14.57 -5.17 26.65
C GLY A 90 15.48 -4.66 25.54
N MET A 91 15.55 -5.38 24.42
CA MET A 91 16.36 -4.98 23.26
C MET A 91 15.90 -3.64 22.65
N PHE A 92 14.62 -3.28 22.83
CA PHE A 92 14.08 -2.03 22.31
C PHE A 92 14.36 -0.81 23.22
N ALA A 93 15.06 -0.99 24.34
CA ALA A 93 15.40 0.10 25.26
C ALA A 93 16.53 1.01 24.74
N HIS A 94 17.31 0.55 23.74
CA HIS A 94 18.41 1.34 23.22
C HIS A 94 17.91 2.47 22.32
N ASP A 95 18.28 3.72 22.59
CA ASP A 95 17.84 4.86 21.77
C ASP A 95 18.35 4.80 20.32
N ASN A 96 19.53 4.19 20.12
CA ASN A 96 20.21 4.08 18.83
C ASN A 96 19.30 3.49 17.74
N ILE A 97 18.54 2.45 18.07
CA ILE A 97 17.64 1.81 17.10
C ILE A 97 16.50 2.76 16.70
N TRP A 98 16.02 3.59 17.62
CA TRP A 98 14.93 4.54 17.36
C TRP A 98 15.42 5.78 16.61
N ILE A 99 16.67 6.19 16.81
CA ILE A 99 17.31 7.22 15.99
C ILE A 99 17.37 6.76 14.54
N MET A 100 17.76 5.49 14.29
CA MET A 100 17.75 4.92 12.94
C MET A 100 16.34 4.82 12.34
N ALA A 101 15.29 4.63 13.15
CA ALA A 101 13.91 4.58 12.67
C ALA A 101 13.39 5.95 12.17
N LYS A 102 14.02 7.05 12.58
CA LYS A 102 13.65 8.41 12.14
C LYS A 102 14.20 8.78 10.77
N ASP A 103 15.17 8.02 10.26
CA ASP A 103 15.73 8.23 8.92
C ASP A 103 14.68 7.91 7.85
N GLU A 104 14.36 8.89 7.02
CA GLU A 104 13.37 8.80 5.94
C GLU A 104 13.72 7.73 4.90
N HIS A 105 15.02 7.45 4.72
CA HIS A 105 15.48 6.45 3.76
C HIS A 105 15.41 5.01 4.30
N THR A 106 15.29 4.86 5.62
CA THR A 106 15.26 3.55 6.26
C THR A 106 13.86 2.93 6.16
N LYS A 107 13.74 1.86 5.36
CA LYS A 107 12.47 1.15 5.23
C LYS A 107 12.18 0.34 6.49
N ALA A 108 10.91 0.30 6.91
CA ALA A 108 10.49 -0.37 8.15
C ALA A 108 10.91 -1.85 8.24
N TYR A 109 10.83 -2.62 7.14
CA TYR A 109 11.29 -4.01 7.14
C TYR A 109 12.82 -4.14 7.31
N GLN A 110 13.61 -3.18 6.78
CA GLN A 110 15.06 -3.16 6.94
C GLN A 110 15.46 -2.82 8.38
N TRP A 111 14.67 -1.95 9.02
CA TRP A 111 14.81 -1.65 10.43
C TRP A 111 14.59 -2.90 11.29
N HIS A 112 13.47 -3.61 11.12
CA HIS A 112 13.22 -4.86 11.84
C HIS A 112 14.24 -5.95 11.54
N TYR A 113 14.75 -6.01 10.30
CA TYR A 113 15.82 -6.93 9.94
C TYR A 113 17.09 -6.69 10.77
N LYS A 114 17.46 -5.43 10.98
CA LYS A 114 18.65 -5.05 11.76
C LYS A 114 18.44 -5.16 13.27
N CYS A 115 17.25 -4.78 13.77
CA CYS A 115 17.01 -4.57 15.20
C CYS A 115 16.25 -5.70 15.88
N SER A 116 15.34 -6.37 15.17
CA SER A 116 14.42 -7.34 15.77
C SER A 116 14.65 -8.78 15.32
N LEU A 117 15.12 -9.02 14.10
CA LEU A 117 15.12 -10.36 13.49
C LEU A 117 16.04 -11.36 14.18
N THR A 118 17.24 -10.94 14.59
CA THR A 118 18.22 -11.80 15.25
C THR A 118 17.88 -12.08 16.71
N THR A 119 17.15 -11.17 17.35
CA THR A 119 16.90 -11.21 18.79
C THR A 119 15.54 -11.82 19.13
N MET A 120 14.52 -11.48 18.35
CA MET A 120 13.13 -11.89 18.59
C MET A 120 12.81 -13.18 17.84
N LYS A 121 12.01 -14.04 18.46
CA LYS A 121 11.63 -15.35 17.91
C LYS A 121 10.55 -15.24 16.84
N VAL A 122 9.55 -14.39 17.07
CA VAL A 122 8.34 -14.32 16.22
C VAL A 122 8.14 -12.92 15.62
N LEU A 123 8.17 -11.86 16.44
CA LEU A 123 7.86 -10.50 16.02
C LEU A 123 8.79 -10.02 14.91
N GLY A 124 10.10 -10.21 15.05
CA GLY A 124 11.07 -9.78 14.03
C GLY A 124 10.82 -10.44 12.67
N LYS A 125 10.53 -11.74 12.66
CA LYS A 125 10.19 -12.49 11.44
C LYS A 125 8.88 -12.00 10.83
N LEU A 126 7.83 -11.88 11.65
CA LEU A 126 6.52 -11.42 11.19
C LEU A 126 6.61 -10.01 10.61
N ALA A 127 7.24 -9.07 11.32
CA ALA A 127 7.39 -7.68 10.91
C ALA A 127 8.13 -7.58 9.57
N CYS A 128 9.23 -8.33 9.40
CA CYS A 128 9.96 -8.37 8.13
C CYS A 128 9.08 -8.87 6.98
N LEU A 129 8.34 -9.98 7.17
CA LEU A 129 7.48 -10.55 6.14
C LEU A 129 6.31 -9.64 5.77
N VAL A 130 5.72 -8.98 6.77
CA VAL A 130 4.55 -8.12 6.57
C VAL A 130 4.96 -6.80 5.91
N LEU A 131 6.00 -6.14 6.41
CA LEU A 131 6.43 -4.82 5.94
C LEU A 131 7.22 -4.88 4.63
N SER A 132 7.74 -6.04 4.24
CA SER A 132 8.35 -6.25 2.92
C SER A 132 7.34 -6.62 1.84
N LYS A 133 6.10 -6.94 2.20
CA LYS A 133 5.07 -7.37 1.25
C LYS A 133 4.74 -6.22 0.30
N ILE A 134 4.87 -6.47 -1.00
CA ILE A 134 4.37 -5.57 -2.04
C ILE A 134 2.85 -5.71 -2.09
N LEU A 135 2.12 -4.73 -1.55
CA LEU A 135 0.65 -4.75 -1.45
C LEU A 135 -0.05 -4.15 -2.70
N GLY A 136 0.69 -3.53 -3.61
CA GLY A 136 0.11 -2.91 -4.82
C GLY A 136 0.10 -3.85 -6.03
N ILE A 137 -1.07 -4.03 -6.66
CA ILE A 137 -1.22 -4.75 -7.94
C ILE A 137 -0.62 -3.99 -9.13
N VAL A 138 -0.43 -2.68 -9.00
CA VAL A 138 -0.07 -1.78 -10.11
C VAL A 138 1.24 -2.19 -10.80
N THR A 139 2.23 -2.70 -10.05
CA THR A 139 3.48 -3.20 -10.66
C THR A 139 3.21 -4.41 -11.55
N ALA A 140 2.33 -5.32 -11.12
CA ALA A 140 1.92 -6.46 -11.93
C ALA A 140 1.11 -6.01 -13.18
N GLU A 141 0.21 -5.04 -13.04
CA GLU A 141 -0.53 -4.47 -14.18
C GLU A 141 0.38 -3.82 -15.22
N ARG A 142 1.39 -3.06 -14.78
CA ARG A 142 2.40 -2.48 -15.68
C ARG A 142 3.19 -3.57 -16.40
N ASN A 143 3.61 -4.61 -15.70
CA ASN A 143 4.29 -5.76 -16.31
C ASN A 143 3.39 -6.49 -17.29
N TRP A 144 2.09 -6.62 -17.00
CA TRP A 144 1.11 -7.21 -17.92
C TRP A 144 0.93 -6.38 -19.19
N LYS A 145 0.94 -5.04 -19.09
CA LYS A 145 0.96 -4.16 -20.26
C LYS A 145 2.17 -4.45 -21.16
N GLN A 146 3.34 -4.72 -20.58
CA GLN A 146 4.54 -5.09 -21.34
C GLN A 146 4.43 -6.48 -21.97
N VAL A 147 3.88 -7.47 -21.25
CA VAL A 147 3.59 -8.80 -21.84
C VAL A 147 2.71 -8.66 -23.07
N LYS A 148 1.66 -7.83 -23.02
CA LYS A 148 0.77 -7.58 -24.16
C LYS A 148 1.51 -6.94 -25.33
N ALA A 149 2.43 -6.02 -25.08
CA ALA A 149 3.25 -5.40 -26.12
C ALA A 149 4.20 -6.43 -26.77
N VAL A 150 4.92 -7.22 -25.96
CA VAL A 150 5.85 -8.26 -26.43
C VAL A 150 5.13 -9.35 -27.22
N LYS A 151 3.92 -9.72 -26.83
CA LYS A 151 3.11 -10.75 -27.51
C LYS A 151 2.18 -10.19 -28.59
N SER A 152 2.41 -8.97 -29.07
CA SER A 152 1.59 -8.39 -30.14
C SER A 152 2.21 -8.63 -31.53
N GLY A 153 1.36 -8.66 -32.56
CA GLY A 153 1.78 -8.78 -33.96
C GLY A 153 2.52 -10.07 -34.28
N GLN A 154 3.67 -9.97 -34.94
CA GLN A 154 4.47 -11.12 -35.38
C GLN A 154 5.13 -11.91 -34.22
N TRP A 155 5.12 -11.36 -33.00
CA TRP A 155 5.79 -11.93 -31.82
C TRP A 155 4.87 -12.73 -30.90
N VAL A 156 3.62 -12.99 -31.33
CA VAL A 156 2.61 -13.77 -30.57
C VAL A 156 3.12 -15.16 -30.13
N ASN A 157 3.93 -15.80 -30.97
CA ASN A 157 4.46 -17.15 -30.75
C ASN A 157 5.74 -17.18 -29.90
N THR A 158 6.16 -16.04 -29.34
CA THR A 158 7.33 -15.99 -28.46
C THR A 158 7.08 -16.86 -27.22
N ALA A 159 8.00 -17.78 -26.96
CA ALA A 159 7.95 -18.64 -25.80
C ALA A 159 7.86 -17.83 -24.50
N MET A 160 7.14 -18.37 -23.50
CA MET A 160 6.88 -17.68 -22.24
C MET A 160 8.15 -17.30 -21.49
N ASP A 161 9.20 -18.13 -21.54
CA ASP A 161 10.48 -17.84 -20.88
C ASP A 161 11.18 -16.60 -21.48
N LYS A 162 11.21 -16.49 -22.81
CA LYS A 162 11.74 -15.31 -23.51
C LYS A 162 10.93 -14.05 -23.19
N THR A 163 9.61 -14.17 -23.21
CA THR A 163 8.68 -13.07 -22.86
C THR A 163 8.94 -12.59 -21.43
N LYS A 164 9.07 -13.50 -20.48
CA LYS A 164 9.33 -13.19 -19.07
C LYS A 164 10.64 -12.42 -18.90
N LYS A 165 11.72 -12.89 -19.53
CA LYS A 165 13.05 -12.22 -19.48
C LYS A 165 12.99 -10.79 -20.03
N GLN A 166 12.38 -10.60 -21.20
CA GLN A 166 12.23 -9.27 -21.80
C GLN A 166 11.41 -8.31 -20.93
N VAL A 167 10.28 -8.78 -20.39
CA VAL A 167 9.42 -7.98 -19.51
C VAL A 167 10.15 -7.61 -18.21
N LEU A 168 10.93 -8.52 -17.63
CA LEU A 168 11.75 -8.25 -16.44
C LEU A 168 12.79 -7.16 -16.69
N ILE A 169 13.52 -7.24 -17.81
CA ILE A 169 14.52 -6.23 -18.17
C ILE A 169 13.87 -4.85 -18.33
N TYR A 170 12.74 -4.79 -19.04
CA TYR A 170 12.01 -3.54 -19.24
C TYR A 170 11.47 -2.97 -17.93
N ALA A 171 10.88 -3.83 -17.08
CA ALA A 171 10.37 -3.43 -15.78
C ALA A 171 11.49 -2.84 -14.89
N GLN A 172 12.64 -3.50 -14.84
CA GLN A 172 13.80 -3.04 -14.09
C GLN A 172 14.29 -1.68 -14.61
N TYR A 173 14.42 -1.53 -15.93
CA TYR A 173 14.83 -0.27 -16.56
C TYR A 173 13.86 0.88 -16.20
N GLN A 174 12.55 0.66 -16.30
CA GLN A 174 11.56 1.68 -15.96
C GLN A 174 11.61 2.05 -14.47
N GLN A 175 11.81 1.08 -13.58
CA GLN A 175 11.95 1.32 -12.15
C GLN A 175 13.20 2.15 -11.84
N THR A 176 14.36 1.79 -12.40
CA THR A 176 15.60 2.56 -12.25
C THR A 176 15.44 3.97 -12.82
N ARG A 177 14.79 4.12 -13.98
CA ARG A 177 14.54 5.43 -14.59
C ARG A 177 13.62 6.30 -13.73
N ALA A 178 12.59 5.72 -13.11
CA ALA A 178 11.70 6.42 -12.20
C ALA A 178 12.44 6.88 -10.93
N GLN A 179 13.28 6.01 -10.33
CA GLN A 179 14.11 6.35 -9.19
C GLN A 179 15.10 7.49 -9.52
N ALA A 180 15.80 7.39 -10.65
CA ALA A 180 16.70 8.45 -11.11
C ALA A 180 15.98 9.79 -11.34
N ARG A 181 14.74 9.75 -11.88
CA ARG A 181 13.89 10.94 -11.99
C ARG A 181 13.52 11.52 -10.63
N MET A 182 13.12 10.69 -9.67
CA MET A 182 12.83 11.14 -8.29
C MET A 182 14.06 11.80 -7.66
N THR A 183 15.23 11.18 -7.77
CA THR A 183 16.48 11.76 -7.25
C THR A 183 16.83 13.09 -7.93
N LYS A 184 16.65 13.19 -9.26
CA LYS A 184 16.88 14.45 -10.00
C LYS A 184 15.90 15.56 -9.60
N LEU A 185 14.64 15.21 -9.36
CA LEU A 185 13.59 16.16 -8.93
C LEU A 185 13.75 16.58 -7.46
N ALA A 186 14.40 15.76 -6.64
CA ALA A 186 14.70 16.07 -5.24
C ALA A 186 16.00 16.90 -5.05
N ALA A 187 16.75 17.17 -6.12
CA ALA A 187 17.98 17.95 -6.03
C ALA A 187 17.67 19.44 -5.80
N ALA A 188 18.21 20.02 -4.72
CA ALA A 188 17.99 21.42 -4.33
C ALA A 188 18.35 22.47 -5.40
N GLY A 189 19.18 22.11 -6.38
CA GLY A 189 19.57 22.98 -7.50
C GLY A 189 18.65 22.92 -8.72
N LYS A 190 17.59 22.09 -8.72
CA LYS A 190 16.62 22.08 -9.82
C LYS A 190 15.44 23.01 -9.45
N LEU A 191 15.43 24.22 -10.01
CA LEU A 191 14.21 25.04 -10.04
C LEU A 191 13.15 24.31 -10.87
N TRP A 192 11.91 24.40 -10.43
CA TRP A 192 10.76 23.93 -11.19
C TRP A 192 10.59 24.90 -12.37
N GLU A 193 10.66 24.38 -13.59
CA GLU A 193 10.45 25.16 -14.81
C GLU A 193 9.01 24.91 -15.31
N ASP A 194 8.45 25.81 -16.11
CA ASP A 194 7.07 25.70 -16.62
C ASP A 194 6.82 24.37 -17.38
N ASP A 195 7.85 23.80 -18.00
CA ASP A 195 7.83 22.47 -18.64
C ASP A 195 7.55 21.31 -17.67
N ASP A 196 7.94 21.43 -16.39
CA ASP A 196 7.65 20.40 -15.38
C ASP A 196 6.13 20.31 -15.09
N PHE A 197 5.37 21.37 -15.37
CA PHE A 197 3.90 21.42 -15.22
C PHE A 197 3.13 20.87 -16.42
N ALA A 198 3.76 20.73 -17.60
CA ALA A 198 3.13 20.19 -18.80
C ALA A 198 2.64 18.74 -18.61
N SER A 199 3.33 17.95 -17.76
CA SER A 199 2.93 16.58 -17.44
C SER A 199 1.77 16.46 -16.45
N MET A 200 1.45 17.54 -15.73
CA MET A 200 0.33 17.58 -14.78
C MET A 200 -1.01 17.90 -15.43
N LYS A 201 -1.06 18.11 -16.76
CA LYS A 201 -2.25 18.59 -17.48
C LYS A 201 -2.81 19.90 -16.89
N MET A 202 -1.96 20.73 -16.31
CA MET A 202 -2.32 22.07 -15.84
C MET A 202 -2.26 23.06 -17.00
N ASP A 203 -2.94 22.75 -18.10
CA ASP A 203 -3.12 23.70 -19.19
C ASP A 203 -3.97 24.89 -18.71
N PRO A 204 -3.88 26.06 -19.37
CA PRO A 204 -4.11 27.38 -18.78
C PRO A 204 -5.38 27.64 -17.97
N PHE A 205 -6.46 26.87 -18.08
CA PHE A 205 -7.68 27.11 -17.28
C PHE A 205 -8.54 25.86 -17.17
N CYS A 206 -8.27 24.97 -16.22
CA CYS A 206 -9.24 23.97 -15.70
C CYS A 206 -10.21 23.39 -16.75
N LYS A 207 -9.72 23.10 -17.97
CA LYS A 207 -10.60 23.02 -19.15
C LYS A 207 -11.48 21.79 -19.09
N GLU A 208 -10.89 20.66 -18.71
CA GLU A 208 -11.61 19.41 -18.43
C GLU A 208 -12.63 19.56 -17.27
N ILE A 209 -12.33 20.39 -16.26
CA ILE A 209 -13.25 20.64 -15.12
C ILE A 209 -14.42 21.52 -15.57
N LYS A 210 -14.14 22.54 -16.39
CA LYS A 210 -15.16 23.44 -16.94
C LYS A 210 -16.09 22.70 -17.91
N GLU A 211 -15.53 21.90 -18.81
CA GLU A 211 -16.28 21.03 -19.72
C GLU A 211 -17.14 20.00 -18.95
N SER A 212 -16.64 19.47 -17.83
CA SER A 212 -17.42 18.54 -16.99
C SER A 212 -18.58 19.23 -16.25
N LEU A 213 -18.39 20.46 -15.78
CA LEU A 213 -19.45 21.25 -15.13
C LEU A 213 -20.53 21.71 -16.12
N GLU A 214 -20.14 22.06 -17.35
CA GLU A 214 -21.07 22.44 -18.42
C GLU A 214 -21.92 21.23 -18.88
N ALA A 215 -21.34 20.03 -18.91
CA ALA A 215 -22.07 18.79 -19.21
C ALA A 215 -23.08 18.41 -18.09
N GLU A 216 -22.72 18.58 -16.81
CA GLU A 216 -23.64 18.32 -15.69
C GLU A 216 -24.81 19.32 -15.62
N GLN A 217 -24.66 20.54 -16.14
CA GLN A 217 -25.75 21.52 -16.25
C GLN A 217 -26.73 21.16 -17.36
N THR A 218 -26.23 20.72 -18.52
CA THR A 218 -27.09 20.30 -19.65
C THR A 218 -27.88 19.02 -19.34
N GLU A 219 -27.32 18.09 -18.57
CA GLU A 219 -28.06 16.91 -18.10
C GLU A 219 -29.16 17.25 -17.08
N LYS A 220 -28.99 18.31 -16.28
CA LYS A 220 -30.01 18.77 -15.33
C LYS A 220 -31.14 19.54 -16.02
N GLU A 221 -30.81 20.41 -16.97
CA GLU A 221 -31.81 21.14 -17.78
C GLU A 221 -32.60 20.20 -18.69
N GLY A 222 -31.98 19.13 -19.20
CA GLY A 222 -32.69 18.08 -19.95
C GLY A 222 -33.57 17.18 -19.09
N HIS A 223 -33.34 17.11 -17.77
CA HIS A 223 -34.19 16.36 -16.84
C HIS A 223 -35.38 17.21 -16.38
N ASP A 224 -35.19 18.52 -16.14
CA ASP A 224 -36.28 19.43 -15.77
C ASP A 224 -37.26 19.69 -16.93
N CYS A 225 -36.82 19.66 -18.19
CA CYS A 225 -37.71 19.79 -19.36
C CYS A 225 -38.56 18.53 -19.67
N ALA A 226 -38.25 17.37 -19.06
CA ALA A 226 -38.95 16.12 -19.35
C ALA A 226 -40.09 15.81 -18.36
N GLN A 227 -40.34 16.68 -17.38
CA GLN A 227 -41.30 16.44 -16.31
C GLN A 227 -42.64 17.19 -16.47
N ASP A 228 -42.78 18.08 -17.46
CA ASP A 228 -43.93 19.01 -17.56
C ASP A 228 -44.94 18.69 -18.69
N ASP A 229 -44.86 17.55 -19.37
CA ASP A 229 -45.88 17.14 -20.36
C ASP A 229 -46.76 15.99 -19.83
N ILE A 230 -47.62 16.30 -18.85
CA ILE A 230 -48.86 15.54 -18.59
C ILE A 230 -50.04 16.46 -18.93
N PRO A 231 -50.83 16.20 -19.98
CA PRO A 231 -52.02 16.99 -20.25
C PRO A 231 -53.12 16.62 -19.25
N GLU A 232 -53.47 17.55 -18.35
CA GLU A 232 -54.77 17.58 -17.69
C GLU A 232 -55.79 18.17 -18.68
N GLU A 233 -56.62 17.32 -19.29
CA GLU A 233 -57.93 17.75 -19.79
C GLU A 233 -59.03 17.01 -19.02
N THR A 234 -59.65 17.75 -18.11
CA THR A 234 -60.99 17.48 -17.56
C THR A 234 -62.04 17.81 -18.61
N TRP A 235 -62.90 16.85 -18.96
CA TRP A 235 -64.37 16.83 -18.78
C TRP A 235 -64.91 15.45 -19.16
#